data_AF-A0AAF0JP99-F1
#
_entry.id   AF-A0AAF0JP99-F1
#
_cell.length_a   1.000
_cell.length_b   1.000
_cell.length_c   1.000
_cell.angle_alpha   90.00
_cell.angle_beta   90.00
_cell.angle_gamma   90.00
#
_symmetry.space_group_name_H-M   'P 1'
#
loop_
_entity.id
_entity.type
_entity.pdbx_description
1 polymer ?
#
loop_
_entity_poly.entity_id
_entity_poly.type
_entity_poly.pdbx_seq_one_letter_code
_entity_poly.pdbx_strand_id
1 'polypeptide(L)'
;MVRVRITGNPSDVIDCLEEFLKYSGYSFKKSIYGRIYVFKIGFLKSIKVVVYSDGYVDVYGSKSLIDKFIASTYFRTRGLVVVREKIHDATTAQNLFDELVGDIIEARILAKKIKWARRDLMISSLIFLSMFLAVILSGMLTVLILLLLIYILVLVVPRRIYGEKGDEWWYIPVNYWRYKTSYERLIKSICNRYMFLPTRQKEKIKTIFNTDKCC
;
A
#
# COMPACT_ATOMS: atom_id res chain seq x y z
N MET A 1 5.74 14.97 16.02
CA MET A 1 6.65 13.93 16.52
C MET A 1 7.69 13.70 15.45
N VAL A 2 8.96 13.47 15.80
CA VAL A 2 10.07 13.30 14.84
C VAL A 2 10.69 11.94 15.08
N ARG A 3 11.01 11.23 13.98
CA ARG A 3 11.83 10.02 13.97
C ARG A 3 13.25 10.38 13.58
N VAL A 4 14.21 9.79 14.26
CA VAL A 4 15.62 9.83 13.89
C VAL A 4 16.18 8.43 13.93
N ARG A 5 16.88 8.05 12.86
CA ARG A 5 17.56 6.77 12.75
C ARG A 5 19.01 6.93 13.17
N ILE A 6 19.44 6.09 14.09
CA ILE A 6 20.81 6.06 14.63
C ILE A 6 21.41 4.71 14.26
N THR A 7 22.61 4.74 13.69
CA THR A 7 23.42 3.54 13.47
C THR A 7 24.34 3.33 14.66
N GLY A 8 24.20 2.21 15.37
CA GLY A 8 24.99 1.89 16.54
C GLY A 8 24.40 0.74 17.36
N ASN A 9 25.14 0.28 18.35
CA ASN A 9 24.66 -0.77 19.25
C ASN A 9 23.40 -0.28 20.00
N PRO A 10 22.28 -1.03 19.98
CA PRO A 10 21.05 -0.64 20.65
C PRO A 10 21.21 -0.30 22.13
N SER A 11 22.08 -1.04 22.83
CA SER A 11 22.36 -0.80 24.25
C SER A 11 22.98 0.58 24.47
N ASP A 12 23.91 0.99 23.61
CA ASP A 12 24.58 2.29 23.71
C ASP A 12 23.63 3.45 23.47
N VAL A 13 22.68 3.31 22.54
CA VAL A 13 21.67 4.34 22.27
C VAL A 13 20.70 4.48 23.45
N ILE A 14 20.32 3.35 24.07
CA ILE A 14 19.44 3.32 25.24
C ILE A 14 20.12 3.96 26.45
N ASP A 15 21.37 3.58 26.72
CA ASP A 15 22.16 4.12 27.84
C ASP A 15 22.42 5.62 27.66
N CYS A 16 22.78 6.04 26.45
CA CYS A 16 22.96 7.45 26.12
C CYS A 16 21.66 8.26 26.32
N LEU A 17 20.50 7.69 25.97
CA LEU A 17 19.21 8.34 26.18
C LEU A 17 18.87 8.45 27.68
N GLU A 18 19.18 7.42 28.47
CA GLU A 18 19.00 7.45 29.92
C GLU A 18 19.87 8.50 30.60
N GLU A 19 21.16 8.54 30.25
CA GLU A 19 22.10 9.55 30.74
C GLU A 19 21.59 10.96 30.39
N PHE A 20 21.23 11.20 29.13
CA PHE A 20 20.69 12.49 28.69
C PHE A 20 19.47 12.92 29.52
N LEU A 21 18.52 12.02 29.76
CA LEU A 21 17.32 12.34 30.52
C LEU A 21 17.62 12.61 32.00
N LYS A 22 18.53 11.83 32.61
CA LYS A 22 18.97 12.04 34.00
C LYS A 22 19.69 13.39 34.16
N TYR A 23 20.70 13.66 33.33
CA TYR A 23 21.51 14.89 33.43
C TYR A 23 20.73 16.15 33.06
N SER A 24 19.73 16.04 32.18
CA SER A 24 18.86 17.16 31.83
C SER A 24 17.78 17.43 32.89
N GLY A 25 17.76 16.69 34.01
CA GLY A 25 16.81 16.86 35.10
C GLY A 25 15.40 16.40 34.77
N TYR A 26 15.21 15.55 33.77
CA TYR A 26 13.89 15.02 33.43
C TYR A 26 13.54 13.85 34.35
N SER A 27 12.39 13.95 35.05
CA SER A 27 11.79 12.77 35.67
C SER A 27 11.18 11.88 34.58
N PHE A 28 11.60 10.61 34.53
CA PHE A 28 11.10 9.67 33.53
C PHE A 28 10.83 8.27 34.10
N LYS A 29 9.89 7.57 33.45
CA LYS A 29 9.64 6.14 33.67
C LYS A 29 9.95 5.37 32.40
N LYS A 30 10.82 4.37 32.51
CA LYS A 30 11.13 3.42 31.43
C LYS A 30 10.10 2.28 31.44
N SER A 31 9.64 1.87 30.27
CA SER A 31 8.80 0.68 30.09
C SER A 31 9.24 -0.06 28.84
N ILE A 32 9.26 -1.39 28.90
CA ILE A 32 9.83 -2.24 27.85
C ILE A 32 8.70 -3.10 27.27
N TYR A 33 8.56 -3.07 25.95
CA TYR A 33 7.55 -3.82 25.20
C TYR A 33 8.25 -4.56 24.04
N GLY A 34 8.87 -5.71 24.36
CA GLY A 34 9.67 -6.45 23.40
C GLY A 34 10.85 -5.62 22.88
N ARG A 35 10.85 -5.30 21.59
CA ARG A 35 11.89 -4.48 20.93
C ARG A 35 11.68 -2.96 21.07
N ILE A 36 10.67 -2.53 21.81
CA ILE A 36 10.29 -1.12 21.96
C ILE A 36 10.54 -0.67 23.41
N TYR A 37 11.37 0.36 23.57
CA TYR A 37 11.61 1.02 24.85
C TYR A 37 10.87 2.35 24.88
N VAL A 38 10.08 2.58 25.92
CA VAL A 38 9.27 3.79 26.09
C VAL A 38 9.73 4.53 27.32
N PHE A 39 10.23 5.74 27.12
CA PHE A 39 10.62 6.69 28.16
C PHE A 39 9.52 7.73 28.30
N LYS A 40 8.65 7.58 29.30
CA LYS A 40 7.62 8.58 29.62
C LYS A 40 8.24 9.68 30.46
N ILE A 41 8.18 10.93 29.99
CA ILE A 41 8.74 12.12 30.65
C ILE A 41 7.55 12.98 31.11
N GLY A 42 7.23 12.91 32.40
CA GLY A 42 6.00 13.49 32.95
C GLY A 42 4.71 12.89 32.35
N PHE A 43 3.63 13.68 32.29
CA PHE A 43 2.31 13.22 31.82
C PHE A 43 2.09 13.29 30.31
N LEU A 44 2.78 14.19 29.60
CA LEU A 44 2.46 14.52 28.21
C LEU A 44 3.54 14.16 27.19
N LYS A 45 4.78 13.91 27.64
CA LYS A 45 5.91 13.69 26.74
C LYS A 45 6.39 12.25 26.85
N SER A 46 6.75 11.66 25.71
CA SER A 46 7.42 10.38 25.70
C SER A 46 8.44 10.32 24.57
N ILE A 47 9.50 9.56 24.79
CA ILE A 47 10.45 9.15 23.77
C ILE A 47 10.28 7.64 23.60
N LYS A 48 10.14 7.19 22.36
CA LYS A 48 10.07 5.76 22.03
C LYS A 48 11.31 5.38 21.24
N VAL A 49 11.93 4.28 21.60
CA VAL A 49 13.10 3.72 20.92
C VAL A 49 12.70 2.35 20.39
N VAL A 50 12.86 2.13 19.09
CA VAL A 50 12.57 0.85 18.42
C VAL A 50 13.88 0.27 17.94
N VAL A 51 14.17 -0.96 18.37
CA VAL A 51 15.40 -1.68 18.06
C VAL A 51 15.13 -2.69 16.95
N TYR A 52 15.95 -2.63 15.89
CA TYR A 52 15.89 -3.57 14.77
C TYR A 52 17.07 -4.56 14.82
N SER A 53 16.86 -5.74 14.23
CA SER A 53 17.85 -6.84 14.23
C SER A 53 19.04 -6.60 13.31
N ASP A 54 18.97 -5.59 12.47
CA ASP A 54 19.99 -5.14 11.51
C ASP A 54 20.94 -4.06 12.09
N GLY A 55 20.84 -3.77 13.39
CA GLY A 55 21.71 -2.81 14.07
C GLY A 55 21.28 -1.34 13.95
N TYR A 56 20.08 -1.09 13.41
CA TYR A 56 19.50 0.25 13.37
C TYR A 56 18.58 0.49 14.58
N VAL A 57 18.59 1.73 15.08
CA VAL A 57 17.74 2.16 16.18
C VAL A 57 16.96 3.39 15.75
N ASP A 58 15.63 3.31 15.81
CA ASP A 58 14.77 4.46 15.55
C ASP A 58 14.30 5.09 16.85
N VAL A 59 14.57 6.38 17.01
CA VAL A 59 14.16 7.17 18.17
C VAL A 59 13.08 8.15 17.75
N TYR A 60 11.94 8.08 18.43
CA TYR A 60 10.76 8.90 18.19
C TYR A 60 10.49 9.81 19.38
N GLY A 61 10.27 11.10 19.15
CA GLY A 61 9.94 12.03 20.24
C GLY A 61 9.45 13.40 19.77
N SER A 62 9.32 14.36 20.68
CA SER A 62 9.08 15.76 20.28
C SER A 62 10.34 16.31 19.61
N LYS A 63 10.17 17.11 18.55
CA LYS A 63 11.28 17.71 17.79
C LYS A 63 12.29 18.40 18.74
N SER A 64 11.78 19.18 19.68
CA SER A 64 12.60 19.87 20.69
C SER A 64 13.41 18.95 21.60
N LEU A 65 12.91 17.75 21.94
CA LEU A 65 13.63 16.80 22.80
C LEU A 65 14.67 16.02 21.99
N ILE A 66 14.31 15.60 20.78
CA ILE A 66 15.21 14.87 19.89
C ILE A 66 16.37 15.76 19.44
N ASP A 67 16.09 17.02 19.11
CA ASP A 67 17.12 17.99 18.73
C ASP A 67 18.10 18.25 19.89
N LYS A 68 17.60 18.35 21.14
CA LYS A 68 18.44 18.45 22.34
C LYS A 68 19.26 17.19 22.61
N PHE A 69 18.68 16.02 22.37
CA PHE A 69 19.39 14.74 22.54
C PHE A 69 20.55 14.62 21.56
N ILE A 70 20.33 14.90 20.27
CA ILE A 70 21.36 14.84 19.23
C ILE A 70 22.43 15.91 19.43
N ALA A 71 22.03 17.10 19.90
CA ALA A 71 22.96 18.18 20.21
C ALA A 71 23.75 17.97 21.52
N SER A 72 23.38 16.95 22.33
CA SER A 72 24.03 16.70 23.60
C SER A 72 25.47 16.21 23.41
N THR A 73 26.34 16.62 24.33
CA THR A 73 27.75 16.19 24.35
C THR A 73 27.89 14.68 24.47
N TYR A 74 26.99 14.02 25.21
CA TYR A 74 26.92 12.57 25.42
C TYR A 74 26.71 11.79 24.12
N PHE A 75 25.87 12.33 23.23
CA PHE A 75 25.62 11.75 21.92
C PHE A 75 26.88 11.78 21.03
N ARG A 76 27.67 12.86 21.14
CA ARG A 76 28.90 13.06 20.36
C ARG A 76 30.08 12.22 20.88
N THR A 77 30.18 11.98 22.19
CA THR A 77 31.28 11.20 22.78
C THR A 77 31.20 9.70 22.48
N ARG A 78 30.02 9.14 22.22
CA ARG A 78 29.85 7.70 21.90
C ARG A 78 29.97 7.36 20.40
N GLY A 79 30.36 8.32 19.55
CA GLY A 79 30.57 8.08 18.12
C GLY A 79 29.31 7.64 17.35
N LEU A 80 28.11 7.93 17.88
CA LEU A 80 26.84 7.57 17.27
C LEU A 80 26.61 8.43 16.02
N VAL A 81 26.34 7.78 14.89
CA VAL A 81 26.07 8.48 13.63
C VAL A 81 24.57 8.63 13.45
N VAL A 82 24.11 9.87 13.27
CA VAL A 82 22.71 10.19 12.98
C VAL A 82 22.50 10.23 11.49
N VAL A 83 21.68 9.32 10.98
CA VAL A 83 21.06 9.48 9.67
C VAL A 83 19.74 10.21 9.90
N ARG A 84 19.77 11.54 9.77
CA ARG A 84 18.62 12.39 10.05
C ARG A 84 17.64 12.32 8.87
N GLU A 85 16.86 11.25 8.80
CA GLU A 85 15.68 11.22 7.94
C GLU A 85 14.61 12.13 8.54
N LYS A 86 14.42 13.30 7.94
CA LYS A 86 13.41 14.27 8.35
C LYS A 86 12.04 13.73 7.93
N ILE A 87 11.37 12.98 8.80
CA ILE A 87 10.04 12.44 8.48
C ILE A 87 8.97 13.51 8.68
N HIS A 88 8.33 13.91 7.58
CA HIS A 88 7.12 14.72 7.54
C HIS A 88 5.89 13.87 7.96
N ASP A 89 5.84 13.46 9.23
CA ASP A 89 5.11 12.27 9.69
C ASP A 89 3.60 12.45 10.05
N ALA A 90 2.89 13.39 9.45
CA ALA A 90 1.42 13.51 9.60
C ALA A 90 0.70 13.50 8.26
N THR A 91 1.30 14.15 7.25
CA THR A 91 0.86 14.08 5.86
C THR A 91 1.11 12.69 5.28
N THR A 92 2.20 12.00 5.61
CA THR A 92 2.53 10.71 4.97
C THR A 92 1.58 9.56 5.33
N ALA A 93 1.09 9.45 6.57
CA ALA A 93 0.16 8.37 6.95
C ALA A 93 -1.26 8.59 6.39
N GLN A 94 -1.69 9.85 6.29
CA GLN A 94 -2.97 10.19 5.66
C GLN A 94 -2.88 10.08 4.14
N ASN A 95 -1.77 10.54 3.54
CA ASN A 95 -1.48 10.33 2.12
C ASN A 95 -1.38 8.83 1.79
N LEU A 96 -0.76 8.01 2.65
CA LEU A 96 -0.70 6.55 2.42
C LEU A 96 -2.09 5.90 2.51
N PHE A 97 -2.95 6.37 3.42
CA PHE A 97 -4.33 5.90 3.51
C PHE A 97 -5.14 6.31 2.28
N ASP A 98 -5.03 7.57 1.86
CA ASP A 98 -5.73 8.10 0.68
C ASP A 98 -5.24 7.43 -0.61
N GLU A 99 -3.92 7.18 -0.74
CA GLU A 99 -3.34 6.36 -1.81
C GLU A 99 -3.90 4.94 -1.79
N LEU A 100 -3.99 4.29 -0.62
CA LEU A 100 -4.54 2.94 -0.50
C LEU A 100 -6.03 2.89 -0.87
N VAL A 101 -6.80 3.91 -0.48
CA VAL A 101 -8.22 4.02 -0.84
C VAL A 101 -8.35 4.20 -2.36
N GLY A 102 -7.49 5.02 -2.97
CA GLY A 102 -7.39 5.17 -4.42
C GLY A 102 -7.11 3.83 -5.11
N ASP A 103 -6.07 3.12 -4.66
CA ASP A 103 -5.69 1.80 -5.19
C ASP A 103 -6.83 0.78 -5.05
N ILE A 104 -7.57 0.78 -3.93
CA ILE A 104 -8.72 -0.10 -3.69
C ILE A 104 -9.86 0.21 -4.67
N ILE A 105 -10.16 1.49 -4.92
CA ILE A 105 -11.17 1.91 -5.88
C ILE A 105 -10.75 1.47 -7.28
N GLU A 106 -9.49 1.69 -7.67
CA GLU A 106 -8.97 1.24 -8.97
C GLU A 106 -9.02 -0.28 -9.12
N ALA A 107 -8.70 -1.04 -8.06
CA ALA A 107 -8.83 -2.49 -8.06
C ALA A 107 -10.28 -2.94 -8.27
N ARG A 108 -11.27 -2.26 -7.67
CA ARG A 108 -12.70 -2.53 -7.92
C ARG A 108 -13.09 -2.24 -9.37
N ILE A 109 -12.60 -1.14 -9.94
CA ILE A 109 -12.82 -0.79 -11.35
C ILE A 109 -12.25 -1.89 -12.26
N LEU A 110 -11.00 -2.29 -12.04
CA LEU A 110 -10.34 -3.35 -12.79
C LEU A 110 -11.09 -4.69 -12.65
N ALA A 111 -11.53 -5.06 -11.44
CA ALA A 111 -12.33 -6.27 -11.22
C ALA A 111 -13.63 -6.27 -12.04
N LYS A 112 -14.33 -5.12 -12.11
CA LYS A 112 -15.52 -4.98 -12.97
C LYS A 112 -15.16 -5.11 -14.45
N LYS A 113 -14.09 -4.44 -14.92
CA LYS A 113 -13.61 -4.58 -16.31
C LYS A 113 -13.27 -6.03 -16.67
N ILE A 114 -12.60 -6.76 -15.78
CA ILE A 114 -12.29 -8.19 -15.94
C ILE A 114 -13.56 -9.03 -16.08
N LYS A 115 -14.54 -8.82 -15.18
CA LYS A 115 -15.81 -9.58 -15.19
C LYS A 115 -16.56 -9.38 -16.51
N TRP A 116 -16.71 -8.14 -16.97
CA TRP A 116 -17.42 -7.82 -18.20
C TRP A 116 -16.66 -8.24 -19.45
N ALA A 117 -15.35 -7.97 -19.53
CA ALA A 117 -14.52 -8.42 -20.65
C ALA A 117 -14.55 -9.95 -20.80
N ARG A 118 -14.49 -10.70 -19.69
CA ARG A 118 -14.62 -12.17 -19.72
C ARG A 118 -15.97 -12.62 -20.24
N ARG A 119 -17.05 -12.01 -19.75
CA ARG A 119 -18.43 -12.33 -20.16
C ARG A 119 -18.61 -12.10 -21.66
N ASP A 120 -18.14 -10.96 -22.15
CA ASP A 120 -18.24 -10.61 -23.56
C ASP A 120 -17.40 -11.53 -24.44
N LEU A 121 -16.16 -11.83 -24.04
CA LEU A 121 -15.33 -12.79 -24.75
C LEU A 121 -16.01 -14.17 -24.83
N MET A 122 -16.61 -14.65 -23.74
CA MET A 122 -17.33 -15.93 -23.73
C MET A 122 -18.55 -15.91 -24.65
N ILE A 123 -19.42 -14.90 -24.53
CA ILE A 123 -20.64 -14.79 -25.33
C ILE A 123 -20.30 -14.62 -26.81
N SER A 124 -19.40 -13.67 -27.14
CA SER A 124 -19.00 -13.41 -28.51
C SER A 124 -18.32 -14.62 -29.15
N SER A 125 -17.51 -15.37 -28.40
CA SER A 125 -16.88 -16.60 -28.93
C SER A 125 -17.91 -17.71 -29.16
N LEU A 126 -18.91 -17.85 -28.28
CA LEU A 126 -19.97 -18.85 -28.43
C LEU A 126 -20.88 -18.55 -29.63
N ILE A 127 -21.26 -17.27 -29.82
CA ILE A 127 -22.02 -16.82 -31.00
C ILE A 127 -21.20 -16.98 -32.28
N PHE A 128 -19.91 -16.63 -32.24
CA PHE A 128 -19.04 -16.79 -33.40
C PHE A 128 -18.88 -18.26 -33.78
N LEU A 129 -18.68 -19.14 -32.80
CA LEU A 129 -18.56 -20.58 -33.03
C LEU A 129 -19.81 -21.17 -33.69
N SER A 130 -21.01 -20.79 -33.23
CA SER A 130 -22.26 -21.29 -33.82
C SER A 130 -22.46 -20.79 -35.25
N MET A 131 -22.17 -19.51 -35.52
CA MET A 131 -22.21 -18.97 -36.88
C MET A 131 -21.15 -19.58 -37.79
N PHE A 132 -19.94 -19.79 -37.29
CA PHE A 132 -18.84 -20.41 -38.01
C PHE A 132 -19.18 -21.83 -38.47
N LEU A 133 -19.75 -22.65 -37.59
CA LEU A 133 -20.23 -24.01 -37.93
C LEU A 133 -21.29 -23.97 -39.04
N ALA A 134 -22.25 -23.05 -38.96
CA ALA A 134 -23.30 -22.91 -39.97
C ALA A 134 -22.75 -22.51 -41.34
N VAL A 135 -21.78 -21.58 -41.37
CA VAL A 135 -21.14 -21.12 -42.62
C VAL A 135 -20.26 -22.21 -43.25
N ILE A 136 -19.57 -23.01 -42.44
CA ILE A 136 -18.79 -24.14 -42.95
C ILE A 136 -19.70 -25.20 -43.56
N LEU A 137 -20.80 -25.56 -42.89
CA LEU A 137 -21.76 -26.54 -43.39
C LEU A 137 -22.44 -26.10 -44.69
N SER A 138 -22.59 -24.80 -44.92
CA SER A 138 -23.18 -24.24 -46.14
C SER A 138 -22.19 -23.99 -47.29
N GLY A 139 -20.88 -24.13 -47.07
CA GLY A 139 -19.86 -23.92 -48.09
C GLY A 139 -19.63 -22.47 -48.51
N MET A 140 -20.15 -21.49 -47.76
CA MET A 140 -20.10 -20.06 -48.13
C MET A 140 -18.82 -19.35 -47.63
N LEU A 141 -17.68 -19.59 -48.29
CA LEU A 141 -16.37 -19.05 -47.90
C LEU A 141 -16.30 -17.50 -47.83
N THR A 142 -17.02 -16.78 -48.69
CA THR A 142 -17.04 -15.30 -48.67
C THR A 142 -17.66 -14.74 -47.39
N VAL A 143 -18.69 -15.40 -46.87
CA VAL A 143 -19.35 -15.04 -45.61
C VAL A 143 -18.43 -15.27 -44.41
N LEU A 144 -17.52 -16.25 -44.51
CA LEU A 144 -16.54 -16.55 -43.46
C LEU A 144 -15.58 -15.37 -43.21
N ILE A 145 -15.08 -14.75 -44.28
CA ILE A 145 -14.17 -13.60 -44.20
C ILE A 145 -14.89 -12.41 -43.54
N LEU A 146 -16.13 -12.15 -43.96
CA LEU A 146 -16.95 -11.09 -43.37
C LEU A 146 -17.23 -11.35 -41.88
N LEU A 147 -17.54 -12.59 -41.52
CA LEU A 147 -17.79 -13.01 -40.13
C LEU A 147 -16.55 -12.79 -39.24
N LEU A 148 -15.35 -13.11 -39.75
CA LEU A 148 -14.08 -12.88 -39.05
C LEU A 148 -13.83 -11.38 -38.81
N LEU A 149 -14.08 -10.52 -39.80
CA LEU A 149 -13.94 -9.07 -39.65
C LEU A 149 -14.89 -8.52 -38.59
N ILE A 150 -16.16 -8.94 -38.62
CA ILE A 150 -17.15 -8.56 -37.60
C ILE A 150 -16.71 -9.02 -36.22
N TYR A 151 -16.20 -10.25 -36.10
CA TYR A 151 -15.72 -10.77 -34.82
C TYR A 151 -14.58 -9.94 -34.24
N ILE A 152 -13.58 -9.57 -35.05
CA ILE A 152 -12.48 -8.70 -34.61
C ILE A 152 -13.03 -7.34 -34.14
N LEU A 153 -13.94 -6.72 -34.91
CA LEU A 153 -14.56 -5.44 -34.53
C LEU A 153 -15.27 -5.55 -33.18
N VAL A 154 -16.06 -6.61 -32.97
CA VAL A 154 -16.80 -6.84 -31.72
C VAL A 154 -15.88 -6.96 -30.50
N LEU A 155 -14.65 -7.45 -30.67
CA LEU A 155 -13.67 -7.63 -29.59
C LEU A 155 -12.83 -6.39 -29.29
N VAL A 156 -12.64 -5.50 -30.26
CA VAL A 156 -11.76 -4.32 -30.15
C VAL A 156 -12.54 -3.04 -29.82
N VAL A 157 -13.84 -2.99 -30.11
CA VAL A 157 -14.67 -1.82 -29.84
C VAL A 157 -14.80 -1.58 -28.32
N PRO A 158 -14.54 -0.35 -27.83
CA PRO A 158 -14.71 0.00 -26.43
C PRO A 158 -16.19 0.01 -26.05
N ARG A 159 -16.49 -0.58 -24.89
CA ARG A 159 -17.83 -0.70 -24.32
C ARG A 159 -17.91 0.06 -23.00
N ARG A 160 -19.11 0.56 -22.67
CA ARG A 160 -19.37 1.27 -21.41
C ARG A 160 -19.83 0.30 -20.32
N ILE A 161 -19.48 0.61 -19.07
CA ILE A 161 -19.95 -0.03 -17.85
C ILE A 161 -20.32 1.09 -16.89
N TYR A 162 -21.46 0.96 -16.21
CA TYR A 162 -21.89 1.90 -15.18
C TYR A 162 -21.38 1.47 -13.80
N GLY A 163 -20.78 2.42 -13.09
CA GLY A 163 -20.38 2.30 -11.69
C GLY A 163 -21.54 2.43 -10.72
N GLU A 164 -21.29 2.13 -9.44
CA GLU A 164 -22.30 2.19 -8.37
C GLU A 164 -22.81 3.62 -8.07
N LYS A 165 -22.05 4.65 -8.49
CA LYS A 165 -22.40 6.06 -8.30
C LYS A 165 -22.69 6.81 -9.61
N GLY A 166 -22.96 6.08 -10.68
CA GLY A 166 -23.19 6.68 -12.01
C GLY A 166 -21.90 7.01 -12.79
N ASP A 167 -20.73 6.66 -12.26
CA ASP A 167 -19.46 6.80 -13.00
C ASP A 167 -19.47 5.92 -14.26
N GLU A 168 -19.17 6.49 -15.42
CA GLU A 168 -19.03 5.73 -16.67
C GLU A 168 -17.58 5.28 -16.86
N TRP A 169 -17.39 3.96 -16.96
CA TRP A 169 -16.08 3.38 -17.26
C TRP A 169 -16.09 2.66 -18.60
N TRP A 170 -14.96 2.71 -19.28
CA TRP A 170 -14.75 2.03 -20.55
C TRP A 170 -13.88 0.79 -20.38
N TYR A 171 -14.19 -0.24 -21.16
CA TYR A 171 -13.40 -1.45 -21.29
C TYR A 171 -13.38 -1.93 -22.74
N ILE A 172 -12.35 -2.68 -23.09
CA ILE A 172 -12.23 -3.35 -24.37
C ILE A 172 -12.15 -4.86 -24.08
N PRO A 173 -13.03 -5.71 -24.64
CA PRO A 173 -13.04 -7.15 -24.35
C PRO A 173 -11.68 -7.83 -24.55
N VAL A 174 -10.96 -7.53 -25.65
CA VAL A 174 -9.66 -8.13 -25.95
C VAL A 174 -8.58 -7.84 -24.88
N ASN A 175 -8.73 -6.75 -24.12
CA ASN A 175 -7.79 -6.36 -23.07
C ASN A 175 -7.98 -7.09 -21.73
N TYR A 176 -8.81 -8.15 -21.69
CA TYR A 176 -9.05 -8.97 -20.49
C TYR A 176 -7.75 -9.33 -19.75
N TRP A 177 -6.76 -9.88 -20.45
CA TRP A 177 -5.50 -10.30 -19.85
C TRP A 177 -4.74 -9.13 -19.23
N ARG A 178 -4.69 -8.00 -19.92
CA ARG A 178 -4.07 -6.77 -19.41
C ARG A 178 -4.74 -6.29 -18.13
N TYR A 179 -6.08 -6.30 -18.08
CA TYR A 179 -6.81 -5.94 -16.86
C TYR A 179 -6.53 -6.90 -15.72
N LYS A 180 -6.49 -8.22 -16.00
CA LYS A 180 -6.18 -9.25 -15.01
C LYS A 180 -4.79 -9.06 -14.41
N THR A 181 -3.76 -8.89 -15.23
CA THR A 181 -2.40 -8.70 -14.73
C THR A 181 -2.26 -7.39 -13.95
N SER A 182 -2.87 -6.30 -14.41
CA SER A 182 -2.87 -5.04 -13.66
C SER A 182 -3.57 -5.19 -12.31
N TYR A 183 -4.70 -5.89 -12.26
CA TYR A 183 -5.42 -6.17 -11.02
C TYR A 183 -4.57 -6.98 -10.04
N GLU A 184 -3.91 -8.05 -10.49
CA GLU A 184 -3.05 -8.88 -9.64
C GLU A 184 -1.86 -8.10 -9.07
N ARG A 185 -1.19 -7.28 -9.89
CA ARG A 185 -0.11 -6.40 -9.42
C ARG A 185 -0.61 -5.38 -8.40
N LEU A 186 -1.76 -4.77 -8.66
CA LEU A 186 -2.35 -3.76 -7.78
C LEU A 186 -2.76 -4.37 -6.44
N ILE A 187 -3.40 -5.55 -6.44
CA ILE A 187 -3.74 -6.27 -5.21
C ILE A 187 -2.49 -6.61 -4.40
N LYS A 188 -1.41 -7.08 -5.05
CA LYS A 188 -0.14 -7.35 -4.36
C LYS A 188 0.45 -6.08 -3.73
N SER A 189 0.40 -4.94 -4.44
CA SER A 189 0.80 -3.64 -3.92
C SER A 189 -0.04 -3.23 -2.71
N ILE A 190 -1.37 -3.34 -2.80
CA ILE A 190 -2.30 -3.03 -1.72
C ILE A 190 -2.00 -3.89 -0.49
N CYS A 191 -1.86 -5.21 -0.63
CA CYS A 191 -1.58 -6.09 0.51
C CYS A 191 -0.22 -5.76 1.16
N ASN A 192 0.82 -5.49 0.35
CA ASN A 192 2.13 -5.06 0.87
C ASN A 192 2.01 -3.75 1.66
N ARG A 193 1.35 -2.72 1.10
CA ARG A 193 1.17 -1.42 1.76
C ARG A 193 0.25 -1.54 3.00
N TYR A 194 -0.76 -2.41 2.94
CA TYR A 194 -1.70 -2.68 4.02
C TYR A 194 -1.00 -3.22 5.29
N MET A 195 0.06 -4.02 5.15
CA MET A 195 0.82 -4.51 6.30
C MET A 195 1.39 -3.38 7.16
N PHE A 196 1.77 -2.25 6.54
CA PHE A 196 2.40 -1.11 7.21
C PHE A 196 1.41 -0.12 7.84
N LEU A 197 0.11 -0.28 7.61
CA LEU A 197 -0.92 0.60 8.19
C LEU A 197 -1.08 0.39 9.72
N PRO A 198 -1.29 1.46 10.50
CA PRO A 198 -1.67 1.37 11.91
C PRO A 198 -3.01 0.64 12.10
N THR A 199 -3.16 -0.07 13.22
CA THR A 199 -4.34 -0.91 13.51
C THR A 199 -5.67 -0.17 13.38
N ARG A 200 -5.74 1.11 13.81
CA ARG A 200 -6.95 1.94 13.70
C ARG A 200 -7.36 2.25 12.26
N GLN A 201 -6.41 2.36 11.32
CA GLN A 201 -6.71 2.60 9.91
C GLN A 201 -6.99 1.29 9.16
N LYS A 202 -6.39 0.18 9.61
CA LYS A 202 -6.69 -1.18 9.10
C LYS A 202 -8.15 -1.57 9.29
N GLU A 203 -8.77 -1.22 10.42
CA GLU A 203 -10.20 -1.45 10.68
C GLU A 203 -11.09 -0.65 9.72
N LYS A 204 -10.74 0.61 9.42
CA LYS A 204 -11.47 1.44 8.44
C LYS A 204 -11.36 0.91 7.01
N ILE A 205 -10.24 0.28 6.65
CA ILE A 205 -10.08 -0.34 5.33
C ILE A 205 -10.83 -1.68 5.27
N LYS A 206 -10.87 -2.46 6.35
CA LYS A 206 -11.64 -3.72 6.41
C LYS A 206 -13.13 -3.54 6.13
N THR A 207 -13.72 -2.41 6.53
CA THR A 207 -15.12 -2.11 6.21
C THR A 207 -15.35 -1.72 4.75
N ILE A 208 -14.30 -1.25 4.05
CA ILE A 208 -14.35 -0.82 2.64
C ILE A 208 -13.87 -1.93 1.69
N PHE A 209 -12.99 -2.80 2.15
CA PHE A 209 -12.33 -3.83 1.36
C PHE A 209 -12.40 -5.15 2.12
N ASN A 210 -13.03 -6.16 1.52
CA ASN A 210 -13.09 -7.48 2.12
C ASN A 210 -11.66 -8.09 2.08
N THR A 211 -10.96 -8.00 3.20
CA THR A 211 -9.52 -8.27 3.33
C THR A 211 -9.13 -9.74 3.22
N ASP A 212 -10.09 -10.65 3.05
CA ASP A 212 -9.85 -12.10 2.93
C ASP A 212 -8.91 -12.47 1.77
N LYS A 213 -8.65 -11.55 0.84
CA LYS A 213 -7.68 -11.73 -0.24
C LYS A 213 -6.22 -11.38 0.12
N CYS A 214 -5.97 -10.81 1.30
CA CYS A 214 -4.63 -10.44 1.77
C CYS A 214 -4.12 -11.32 2.92
N CYS A 215 -4.88 -12.34 3.33
CA CYS A 215 -4.50 -13.32 4.35
C CYS A 215 -4.03 -14.62 3.71
#